data_AF-X8DX26-F1
#
_entry.id   AF-X8DX26-F1
#
_cell.length_a   1.000
_cell.length_b   1.000
_cell.length_c   1.000
_cell.angle_alpha   90.00
_cell.angle_beta   90.00
_cell.angle_gamma   90.00
#
_symmetry.space_group_name_H-M   'P 1'
#
loop_
_entity.id
_entity.type
_entity.pdbx_description
1 polymer ?
#
loop_
_entity_poly.entity_id
_entity_poly.type
_entity_poly.pdbx_seq_one_letter_code
_entity_poly.pdbx_strand_id
1 'polypeptide(L)' 'MEEPAPAPEPRTYTVESGDTLWAIAERFYGDGNQYQKIADASGIANPDLIQPGQVLTIPE' A
#
# COMPACT_ATOMS: atom_id res chain seq x y z
N MET A 1 -31.66 -8.54 2.59
CA MET A 1 -30.42 -9.05 3.18
C MET A 1 -29.43 -9.08 2.03
N GLU A 2 -28.73 -7.98 1.80
CA GLU A 2 -27.57 -8.00 0.91
C GLU A 2 -26.39 -8.30 1.81
N GLU A 3 -25.85 -9.51 1.71
CA GLU A 3 -24.45 -9.75 2.05
C GLU A 3 -23.66 -9.13 0.89
N PRO A 4 -23.03 -7.95 1.05
CA PRO A 4 -22.04 -7.56 0.09
C PRO A 4 -20.93 -8.63 0.17
N ALA A 5 -20.65 -9.27 -0.96
CA ALA A 5 -19.48 -10.12 -1.13
C ALA A 5 -18.28 -9.40 -0.50
N PRO A 6 -17.34 -10.11 0.16
CA PRO A 6 -16.14 -9.47 0.67
C PRO A 6 -15.41 -8.88 -0.53
N ALA A 7 -15.61 -7.59 -0.78
CA ALA A 7 -14.70 -6.81 -1.59
C ALA A 7 -13.32 -7.07 -0.99
N PRO A 8 -12.28 -7.33 -1.80
CA PRO A 8 -10.94 -7.53 -1.27
C PRO A 8 -10.66 -6.33 -0.36
N GLU A 9 -10.60 -6.60 0.94
CA GLU A 9 -10.53 -5.53 1.92
C GLU A 9 -9.25 -4.76 1.61
N PRO A 10 -9.34 -3.42 1.40
CA PRO A 10 -8.15 -2.64 1.08
C PRO A 10 -7.13 -2.89 2.18
N ARG A 11 -6.00 -3.52 1.81
CA ARG A 11 -4.99 -3.91 2.79
C ARG A 11 -4.29 -2.64 3.22
N THR A 12 -4.45 -2.22 4.46
CA THR A 12 -3.69 -1.09 4.99
C THR A 12 -2.40 -1.59 5.64
N TYR A 13 -1.26 -1.07 5.22
CA TYR A 13 0.04 -1.37 5.83
C TYR A 13 0.60 -0.11 6.48
N THR A 14 1.08 -0.24 7.72
CA THR A 14 1.78 0.85 8.38
C THR A 14 3.27 0.73 8.07
N VAL A 15 3.84 1.75 7.45
CA VAL A 15 5.28 1.79 7.12
C VAL A 15 6.10 1.64 8.40
N GLU A 16 7.05 0.72 8.41
CA GLU A 16 8.01 0.60 9.50
C GLU A 16 9.30 1.36 9.21
N SER A 17 10.11 1.62 10.24
CA SER A 17 11.38 2.34 10.07
C SER A 17 12.34 1.52 9.23
N GLY A 18 12.66 2.01 8.04
CA GLY A 18 13.52 1.31 7.07
C GLY A 18 12.76 0.62 5.93
N ASP A 19 11.42 0.58 5.98
CA ASP A 19 10.63 0.18 4.83
C ASP A 19 10.66 1.26 3.73
N THR A 20 10.61 0.81 2.48
CA THR A 20 10.44 1.67 1.31
C THR A 20 9.18 1.27 0.57
N LEU A 21 8.58 2.20 -0.17
CA LEU A 21 7.33 1.93 -0.89
C LEU A 21 7.55 0.84 -1.94
N TRP A 22 8.76 0.74 -2.49
CA TRP A 22 9.22 -0.34 -3.34
C TRP A 22 9.28 -1.69 -2.61
N ALA A 23 9.92 -1.77 -1.44
CA ALA A 23 10.00 -3.01 -0.66
C ALA A 23 8.62 -3.48 -0.17
N ILE A 24 7.76 -2.54 0.21
CA ILE A 24 6.36 -2.83 0.56
C ILE A 24 5.64 -3.37 -0.67
N ALA A 25 5.69 -2.67 -1.81
CA ALA A 25 5.05 -3.15 -3.03
C ALA A 25 5.56 -4.53 -3.46
N GLU A 26 6.86 -4.79 -3.38
CA GLU A 26 7.44 -6.10 -3.67
C GLU A 26 6.96 -7.16 -2.68
N ARG A 27 6.84 -6.83 -1.40
CA ARG A 27 6.33 -7.74 -0.36
C ARG A 27 4.85 -8.08 -0.54
N PHE A 28 4.04 -7.11 -0.98
CA PHE A 28 2.59 -7.27 -1.09
C PHE A 28 2.13 -7.79 -2.45
N TYR A 29 2.74 -7.30 -3.54
CA TYR A 29 2.40 -7.67 -4.91
C TYR A 29 3.38 -8.67 -5.53
N GLY A 30 4.55 -8.88 -4.94
CA GLY A 30 5.66 -9.58 -5.61
C GLY A 30 6.41 -8.72 -6.61
N ASP A 31 5.93 -7.50 -6.86
CA ASP A 31 6.45 -6.57 -7.85
C ASP A 31 6.65 -5.21 -7.21
N GLY A 32 7.90 -4.83 -6.97
CA GLY A 32 8.22 -3.53 -6.44
C GLY A 32 7.65 -2.39 -7.29
N ASN A 33 7.57 -2.53 -8.61
CA ASN A 33 6.96 -1.53 -9.52
C ASN A 33 5.50 -1.18 -9.22
N GLN A 34 4.77 -2.00 -8.45
CA GLN A 34 3.41 -1.68 -8.03
C GLN A 34 3.35 -0.62 -6.91
N TYR A 35 4.48 -0.09 -6.47
CA TYR A 35 4.56 1.04 -5.54
C TYR A 35 3.72 2.23 -6.00
N GLN A 36 3.60 2.45 -7.32
CA GLN A 36 2.79 3.55 -7.87
C GLN A 36 1.30 3.39 -7.53
N LYS A 37 0.78 2.16 -7.50
CA LYS A 37 -0.63 1.89 -7.13
C LYS A 37 -0.89 2.21 -5.66
N ILE A 38 0.04 1.80 -4.80
CA ILE A 38 -0.02 2.11 -3.36
C ILE A 38 0.05 3.62 -3.15
N ALA A 39 0.95 4.30 -3.86
CA ALA A 39 1.11 5.73 -3.76
C ALA A 39 -0.15 6.47 -4.21
N ASP A 40 -0.74 6.09 -5.35
CA ASP A 40 -1.99 6.67 -5.85
C ASP A 40 -3.15 6.42 -4.88
N ALA A 41 -3.33 5.18 -4.44
CA ALA A 41 -4.38 4.81 -3.49
C ALA A 41 -4.23 5.49 -2.11
N SER A 42 -2.99 5.74 -1.68
CA SER A 42 -2.69 6.41 -0.41
C SER A 42 -2.58 7.94 -0.54
N GLY A 43 -2.66 8.50 -1.75
CA GLY A 43 -2.45 9.93 -1.99
C GLY A 43 -1.03 10.43 -1.74
N ILE A 44 -0.03 9.57 -1.94
CA ILE A 44 1.38 9.89 -1.70
C ILE A 44 1.98 10.56 -2.92
N ALA A 45 2.32 11.84 -2.75
CA ALA A 45 2.94 12.63 -3.80
C ALA A 45 4.34 12.12 -4.20
N ASN A 46 5.10 11.57 -3.24
CA ASN A 46 6.45 11.09 -3.46
C ASN A 46 6.62 9.69 -2.86
N PRO A 47 6.66 8.63 -3.68
CA PRO A 47 6.77 7.26 -3.19
C PRO A 47 8.09 6.98 -2.47
N ASP A 48 9.15 7.69 -2.81
CA ASP A 48 10.44 7.63 -2.11
C ASP A 48 10.45 8.36 -0.76
N LEU A 49 9.46 9.22 -0.50
CA LEU A 49 9.32 9.98 0.75
C LEU A 49 8.18 9.43 1.60
N ILE A 50 8.27 8.15 1.94
CA ILE A 50 7.42 7.58 2.99
C ILE A 50 8.08 7.69 4.35
N GLN A 51 7.26 7.93 5.37
CA GLN A 51 7.71 8.01 6.74
C GLN A 51 7.21 6.80 7.54
N PRO A 52 8.02 6.28 8.47
CA PRO A 52 7.55 5.25 9.39
C PRO A 52 6.38 5.77 10.23
N GLY A 53 5.36 4.94 10.39
CA GLY A 53 4.08 5.28 11.00
C GLY A 53 3.02 5.78 10.01
N GLN A 54 3.36 5.96 8.74
CA GLN A 54 2.40 6.30 7.70
C GLN A 54 1.55 5.07 7.33
N VAL A 55 0.25 5.23 7.21
CA VAL A 55 -0.66 4.16 6.78
C VAL A 55 -0.80 4.22 5.26
N LEU A 56 -0.35 3.17 4.59
CA LEU A 56 -0.48 2.97 3.15
C LEU A 56 -1.70 2.12 2.85
N THR A 57 -2.52 2.57 1.92
CA THR A 57 -3.56 1.76 1.31
C THR A 57 -2.96 0.95 0.16
N ILE A 58 -3.02 -0.37 0.29
CA ILE A 58 -2.56 -1.34 -0.71
C ILE A 58 -3.81 -1.90 -1.40
N PRO A 59 -4.15 -1.40 -2.61
CA PRO A 59 -5.25 -1.96 -3.41
C PRO A 59 -4.92 -3.38 -3.89
N GLU A 60 -5.91 -4.16 -4.33
CA GLU A 60 -5.63 -5.47 -4.98
C GLU A 60 -5.01 -5.31 -6.38
#